data_AF-A0A1C3Y249-F1
#
_entry.id   AF-A0A1C3Y249-F1
#
_cell.length_a   1.000
_cell.length_b   1.000
_cell.length_c   1.000
_cell.angle_alpha   90.00
_cell.angle_beta   90.00
_cell.angle_gamma   90.00
#
_symmetry.space_group_name_H-M   'P 1'
#
loop_
_entity.id
_entity.type
_entity.pdbx_description
1 polymer ?
#
loop_
_entity_poly.entity_id
_entity_poly.type
_entity_poly.pdbx_seq_one_letter_code
_entity_poly.pdbx_strand_id
1 'polypeptide(L)' 'MILSQVFQTQTTLNDDEVALCQRVFDHVALVKKITADAERQDLASRIIQSYQHGVKDEDSLLRLLIDFR' A
#
# COMPACT_ATOMS: atom_id res chain seq x y z
N MET A 1 7.32 -21.92 0.97
CA MET A 1 6.04 -22.13 0.26
C MET A 1 4.91 -21.18 0.69
N ILE A 2 5.09 -20.32 1.70
CA ILE A 2 4.02 -19.41 2.20
C ILE A 2 4.06 -18.01 1.53
N LEU A 3 5.21 -17.59 0.99
CA LEU A 3 5.32 -16.28 0.30
C LEU A 3 4.73 -16.28 -1.12
N SER A 4 4.42 -17.46 -1.68
CA SER A 4 3.89 -17.57 -3.04
C SER A 4 2.38 -17.36 -3.13
N GLN A 5 1.64 -17.35 -2.00
CA GLN A 5 0.19 -17.15 -1.99
C GLN A 5 -0.23 -15.68 -1.84
N VAL A 6 0.58 -14.85 -1.18
CA VAL A 6 0.32 -13.39 -1.09
C VAL A 6 0.52 -12.66 -2.43
N PHE A 7 1.22 -13.28 -3.39
CA PHE A 7 1.39 -12.76 -4.75
C PHE A 7 0.27 -13.18 -5.72
N GLN A 8 -0.71 -13.99 -5.29
CA GLN A 8 -1.76 -14.53 -6.15
C GLN A 8 -3.11 -13.83 -5.98
N THR A 9 -3.22 -12.84 -5.09
CA THR A 9 -4.29 -11.86 -5.16
C THR A 9 -3.99 -10.90 -6.30
N GLN A 10 -4.18 -11.42 -7.51
CA GLN A 10 -4.47 -10.69 -8.73
C GLN A 10 -5.70 -9.82 -8.46
N THR A 11 -5.46 -8.74 -7.73
CA THR A 11 -6.42 -7.67 -7.52
C THR A 11 -6.34 -6.90 -8.81
N THR A 12 -7.30 -7.14 -9.70
CA THR A 12 -7.71 -6.15 -10.69
C THR A 12 -8.15 -4.91 -9.91
N LEU A 13 -7.18 -4.16 -9.38
CA LEU A 13 -7.38 -2.81 -8.88
C LEU A 13 -7.90 -2.03 -10.08
N ASN A 14 -9.11 -1.48 -9.97
CA ASN A 14 -9.63 -0.58 -10.98
C ASN A 14 -8.75 0.68 -11.04
N ASP A 15 -8.84 1.44 -12.13
CA ASP A 15 -8.06 2.68 -12.31
C ASP A 15 -8.21 3.62 -11.10
N ASP A 16 -9.42 3.76 -10.56
CA ASP A 16 -9.69 4.50 -9.32
C ASP A 16 -8.95 3.96 -8.09
N GLU A 17 -8.89 2.64 -7.93
CA GLU A 17 -8.20 2.00 -6.78
C GLU A 17 -6.69 2.09 -6.93
N VAL A 18 -6.16 1.98 -8.15
CA VAL A 18 -4.75 2.23 -8.46
C VAL A 18 -4.40 3.70 -8.18
N ALA A 19 -5.23 4.65 -8.62
CA ALA A 19 -5.03 6.08 -8.38
C ALA A 19 -5.05 6.42 -6.89
N LEU A 20 -5.89 5.76 -6.09
CA LEU A 20 -5.91 5.91 -4.63
C LEU A 20 -4.65 5.30 -4.00
N CYS A 21 -4.29 4.07 -4.34
CA CYS A 21 -3.09 3.43 -3.82
C CYS A 21 -1.83 4.25 -4.14
N GLN A 22 -1.76 4.85 -5.33
CA GLN A 22 -0.65 5.67 -5.76
C GLN A 22 -0.60 7.02 -5.02
N ARG A 23 -1.74 7.64 -4.73
CA ARG A 23 -1.82 8.86 -3.88
C ARG A 23 -1.38 8.59 -2.45
N VAL A 24 -1.87 7.50 -1.84
CA VAL A 24 -1.42 7.06 -0.51
C VAL A 24 0.08 6.82 -0.53
N PHE A 25 0.57 6.09 -1.53
CA PHE A 25 1.98 5.79 -1.67
C PHE A 25 2.85 7.03 -1.75
N ASP A 26 2.52 7.97 -2.64
CA ASP A 26 3.27 9.22 -2.81
C ASP A 26 3.29 10.03 -1.51
N HIS A 27 2.14 10.14 -0.85
CA HIS A 27 2.01 10.84 0.41
C HIS A 27 2.85 10.20 1.52
N VAL A 28 2.75 8.88 1.73
CA VAL A 28 3.54 8.18 2.75
C VAL A 28 5.04 8.21 2.40
N ALA A 29 5.38 8.05 1.13
CA ALA A 29 6.77 8.14 0.66
C ALA A 29 7.36 9.53 0.94
N LEU A 30 6.58 10.59 0.75
CA LEU A 30 7.00 11.96 1.02
C LEU A 30 7.09 12.26 2.52
N VAL A 31 6.08 11.84 3.31
CA VAL A 31 6.04 12.03 4.77
C VAL A 31 7.16 11.25 5.47
N LYS A 32 7.35 9.98 5.11
CA LYS A 32 8.41 9.12 5.67
C LYS A 32 9.77 9.33 5.01
N LYS A 33 9.85 10.17 3.97
CA LYS A 33 11.06 10.42 3.15
C LYS A 33 11.68 9.11 2.66
N ILE A 34 10.83 8.22 2.16
CA ILE A 34 11.26 6.93 1.62
C ILE A 34 11.95 7.17 0.27
N THR A 35 13.27 7.09 0.29
CA THR A 35 14.11 7.24 -0.91
C THR A 35 14.62 5.90 -1.44
N ALA A 36 14.66 4.88 -0.58
CA ALA A 36 15.15 3.56 -0.93
C ALA A 36 14.08 2.74 -1.67
N ASP A 37 14.50 2.07 -2.75
CA ASP A 37 13.60 1.24 -3.56
C ASP A 37 13.03 0.05 -2.77
N ALA A 38 13.82 -0.53 -1.86
CA ALA A 38 13.36 -1.61 -0.99
C ALA A 38 12.21 -1.16 -0.06
N GLU A 39 12.36 0.02 0.55
CA GLU A 39 11.34 0.62 1.42
C GLU A 39 10.08 1.01 0.62
N ARG A 40 10.25 1.46 -0.63
CA ARG A 40 9.11 1.68 -1.55
C ARG A 40 8.37 0.39 -1.83
N GLN A 41 9.08 -0.70 -2.14
CA GLN A 41 8.43 -1.98 -2.41
C GLN A 41 7.70 -2.53 -1.18
N ASP A 42 8.27 -2.37 0.02
CA ASP A 42 7.60 -2.74 1.27
C ASP A 42 6.33 -1.91 1.50
N LEU A 43 6.42 -0.59 1.31
CA LEU A 43 5.27 0.31 1.44
C LEU A 43 4.15 -0.04 0.45
N ALA A 44 4.47 -0.25 -0.83
CA ALA A 44 3.50 -0.63 -1.85
C ALA A 44 2.83 -1.97 -1.49
N SER A 45 3.61 -2.94 -1.02
CA SER A 45 3.10 -4.25 -0.58
C SER A 45 2.17 -4.13 0.63
N ARG A 46 2.48 -3.23 1.59
CA ARG A 46 1.62 -2.96 2.76
C ARG A 46 0.33 -2.24 2.37
N ILE A 47 0.38 -1.30 1.43
CA ILE A 47 -0.82 -0.63 0.91
C ILE A 47 -1.76 -1.68 0.29
N ILE A 48 -1.24 -2.52 -0.62
CA ILE A 48 -2.03 -3.54 -1.30
C ILE A 48 -2.61 -4.56 -0.31
N GLN A 49 -1.81 -5.03 0.66
CA GLN A 49 -2.30 -5.94 1.70
C GLN A 49 -3.39 -5.31 2.57
N SER A 50 -3.22 -4.05 2.96
CA SER A 50 -4.23 -3.34 3.75
C SER A 50 -5.53 -3.15 2.95
N TYR A 51 -5.40 -2.86 1.66
CA TYR A 51 -6.53 -2.77 0.74
C TYR A 51 -7.28 -4.10 0.61
N GLN A 52 -6.55 -5.21 0.47
CA GLN A 52 -7.09 -6.56 0.40
C GLN A 52 -7.75 -7.01 1.71
N HIS A 53 -7.29 -6.50 2.84
CA HIS A 53 -7.93 -6.71 4.15
C HIS A 53 -9.27 -5.97 4.31
N GLY A 54 -9.66 -5.14 3.35
CA GLY A 54 -10.93 -4.39 3.34
C GLY A 54 -10.79 -2.91 3.65
N VAL A 55 -9.57 -2.39 3.86
CA VAL A 55 -9.34 -0.97 4.08
C VAL A 55 -9.31 -0.26 2.72
N LYS A 56 -10.47 0.22 2.27
CA LYS A 56 -10.61 0.92 0.99
C LYS A 56 -10.52 2.46 1.09
N ASP A 57 -10.50 2.99 2.31
CA ASP A 57 -10.42 4.41 2.59
C ASP A 57 -8.97 4.92 2.56
N GLU A 58 -8.72 5.96 1.75
CA GLU A 58 -7.43 6.65 1.63
C GLU A 58 -6.90 7.12 3.00
N ASP A 59 -7.73 7.82 3.77
CA ASP A 59 -7.39 8.29 5.12
C ASP A 59 -7.10 7.16 6.10
N SER A 60 -7.86 6.07 6.05
CA SER A 60 -7.63 4.91 6.93
C SER A 60 -6.32 4.22 6.60
N LEU A 61 -6.01 4.07 5.31
CA LEU A 61 -4.73 3.55 4.83
C LEU A 61 -3.58 4.45 5.23
N LEU A 62 -3.70 5.76 5.01
CA LEU A 62 -2.69 6.74 5.40
C LEU A 62 -2.44 6.69 6.90
N ARG A 63 -3.51 6.71 7.70
CA ARG A 63 -3.40 6.64 9.15
C ARG A 63 -2.78 5.32 9.59
N LEU A 64 -3.19 4.18 9.02
CA LEU A 64 -2.57 2.89 9.30
C LEU A 64 -1.08 2.87 8.92
N LEU A 65 -0.67 3.49 7.82
CA LEU A 65 0.72 3.42 7.34
C LEU A 65 1.63 4.45 8.02
N ILE A 66 1.09 5.60 8.40
CA ILE A 66 1.83 6.70 9.04
C ILE A 66 1.87 6.51 10.57
N ASP A 67 0.75 6.12 11.18
CA ASP A 67 0.58 6.02 12.64
C ASP A 67 1.08 4.68 13.22
N PHE A 68 1.12 3.60 12.43
CA PHE A 68 1.62 2.29 12.89
C PHE A 68 3.15 2.35 13.06
N ARG A 69 3.57 2.79 14.24
CA ARG A 69 4.93 2.88 14.75
C ARG A 69 5.16 1.88 15.88
#